data_AF-A0A6A1WQC0-F1
#
_entry.id   AF-A0A6A1WQC0-F1
#
_cell.length_a   1.000
_cell.length_b   1.000
_cell.length_c   1.000
_cell.angle_alpha   90.00
_cell.angle_beta   90.00
_cell.angle_gamma   90.00
#
_symmetry.space_group_name_H-M   'P 1'
#
loop_
_entity.id
_entity.type
_entity.pdbx_description
1 polymer ?
#
loop_
_entity_poly.entity_id
_entity_poly.type
_entity_poly.pdbx_seq_one_letter_code
_entity_poly.pdbx_strand_id
1 'polypeptide(L)'
;VMDKADFQSFLKVLPPVEFCCVYGSALHPNNLDKSTMVDYILGVSNPEQWHSQITEIADEIGVGVHFNPFVSWNNKMLKYGVVRMHDLIQDIINWERFYLSGRLQKPVCILVDNLDIEKVNSANLRAAISASLLLLPPKFTEEDLYAKICGLSYMGDLRMLFKGIELMKKERDD
;
A
#
# COMPACT_ATOMS: atom_id res chain seq x y z
N VAL A 1 6.16 -0.52 -18.29
CA VAL A 1 5.62 -1.28 -17.14
C VAL A 1 6.71 -2.20 -16.61
N MET A 2 7.01 -2.16 -15.31
CA MET A 2 7.99 -3.08 -14.70
C MET A 2 7.49 -4.52 -14.75
N ASP A 3 8.41 -5.46 -14.93
CA ASP A 3 8.09 -6.87 -14.81
C ASP A 3 7.98 -7.27 -13.32
N LYS A 4 7.11 -8.23 -13.01
CA LYS A 4 6.92 -8.79 -11.67
C LYS A 4 8.24 -9.31 -11.09
N ALA A 5 9.11 -9.85 -11.94
CA ALA A 5 10.44 -10.32 -11.57
C ALA A 5 11.35 -9.23 -10.99
N ASP A 6 11.27 -8.00 -11.53
CA ASP A 6 12.06 -6.86 -11.02
C ASP A 6 11.66 -6.52 -9.58
N PHE A 7 10.35 -6.48 -9.31
CA PHE A 7 9.84 -6.21 -7.97
C PHE A 7 10.19 -7.32 -6.97
N GLN A 8 10.18 -8.58 -7.42
CA GLN A 8 10.51 -9.73 -6.57
C GLN A 8 12.01 -9.83 -6.22
N SER A 9 12.90 -9.24 -7.02
CA SER A 9 14.35 -9.28 -6.77
C SER A 9 14.73 -8.70 -5.40
N PHE A 10 14.05 -7.63 -4.98
CA PHE A 10 14.25 -6.99 -3.68
C PHE A 10 13.84 -7.89 -2.51
N LEU A 11 12.79 -8.71 -2.69
CA LEU A 11 12.30 -9.61 -1.63
C LEU A 11 13.30 -10.72 -1.30
N LYS A 12 14.26 -11.02 -2.19
CA LYS A 12 15.26 -12.07 -1.99
C LYS A 12 16.31 -11.72 -0.94
N VAL A 13 16.48 -10.44 -0.62
CA VAL A 13 17.46 -9.97 0.38
C VAL A 13 16.81 -9.55 1.69
N LEU A 14 15.48 -9.62 1.78
CA LEU A 14 14.75 -9.29 3.00
C LEU A 14 14.60 -10.53 3.90
N PRO A 15 14.46 -10.33 5.22
CA PRO A 15 13.95 -11.38 6.08
C PRO A 15 12.56 -11.86 5.63
N PRO A 16 12.11 -13.05 6.03
CA PRO A 16 10.88 -13.67 5.53
C PRO A 16 9.65 -12.75 5.60
N VAL A 17 8.88 -12.71 4.51
CA VAL A 17 7.65 -11.94 4.36
C VAL A 17 6.52 -12.91 4.00
N GLU A 18 5.36 -12.77 4.63
CA GLU A 18 4.19 -13.64 4.41
C GLU A 18 3.21 -13.07 3.38
N PHE A 19 3.17 -11.75 3.26
CA PHE A 19 2.39 -11.05 2.25
C PHE A 19 3.20 -9.87 1.71
N CYS A 20 3.19 -9.67 0.40
CA CYS A 20 3.82 -8.50 -0.20
C CYS A 20 3.01 -8.01 -1.37
N CYS A 21 2.68 -6.72 -1.38
CA CYS A 21 2.16 -6.06 -2.57
C CYS A 21 2.89 -4.75 -2.85
N VAL A 22 3.07 -4.46 -4.15
CA VAL A 22 3.52 -3.17 -4.65
C VAL A 22 2.32 -2.33 -5.01
N TYR A 23 2.46 -1.01 -4.88
CA TYR A 23 1.39 -0.10 -5.15
C TYR A 23 1.90 1.29 -5.57
N GLY A 24 1.00 2.15 -6.06
CA GLY A 24 1.31 3.55 -6.36
C GLY A 24 1.64 3.80 -7.83
N SER A 25 2.31 4.91 -8.12
CA SER A 25 2.57 5.38 -9.49
C SER A 25 3.45 4.43 -10.30
N ALA A 26 4.27 3.60 -9.65
CA ALA A 26 5.08 2.58 -10.32
C ALA A 26 4.25 1.53 -11.07
N LEU A 27 2.97 1.34 -10.71
CA LEU A 27 2.04 0.44 -11.40
C LEU A 27 1.23 1.11 -12.51
N HIS A 28 1.33 2.43 -12.67
CA HIS A 28 0.52 3.15 -13.64
C HIS A 28 1.02 2.84 -15.07
N PRO A 29 0.15 2.43 -16.01
CA PRO A 29 0.58 1.98 -17.35
C PRO A 29 1.31 3.06 -18.16
N ASN A 30 0.95 4.33 -17.95
CA ASN A 30 1.60 5.48 -18.60
C ASN A 30 2.90 5.93 -17.91
N ASN A 31 3.37 5.20 -16.89
CA ASN A 31 4.60 5.56 -16.21
C ASN A 31 5.82 5.04 -16.98
N LEU A 32 6.44 5.95 -17.73
CA LEU A 32 7.69 5.72 -18.48
C LEU A 32 8.93 6.11 -17.67
N ASP A 33 8.76 6.70 -16.49
CA ASP A 33 9.85 7.21 -15.68
C ASP A 33 10.46 6.13 -14.79
N LYS A 34 11.73 5.81 -15.06
CA LYS A 34 12.53 4.87 -14.28
C LYS A 34 12.89 5.40 -12.88
N SER A 35 12.73 6.70 -12.63
CA SER A 35 12.98 7.35 -11.33
C SER A 35 11.85 7.17 -10.31
N THR A 36 10.71 6.61 -10.75
CA THR A 36 9.53 6.49 -9.91
C THR A 36 9.80 5.64 -8.66
N MET A 37 9.51 6.21 -7.50
CA MET A 37 9.51 5.49 -6.23
C MET A 37 8.54 4.31 -6.27
N VAL A 38 8.99 3.16 -5.79
CA VAL A 38 8.15 1.96 -5.66
C VAL A 38 7.72 1.80 -4.21
N ASP A 39 6.42 1.83 -3.95
CA ASP A 39 5.85 1.62 -2.62
C ASP A 39 5.46 0.14 -2.40
N TYR A 40 5.90 -0.43 -1.28
CA TYR A 40 5.61 -1.80 -0.84
C TYR A 40 4.82 -1.80 0.47
N ILE A 41 3.96 -2.80 0.64
CA ILE A 41 3.45 -3.25 1.94
C ILE A 41 3.99 -4.66 2.17
N LEU A 42 4.69 -4.85 3.29
CA LEU A 42 5.26 -6.12 3.73
C LEU A 42 4.48 -6.60 4.96
N GLY A 43 3.72 -7.67 4.80
CA GLY A 43 3.03 -8.36 5.86
C GLY A 43 3.91 -9.44 6.48
N VAL A 44 4.15 -9.35 7.78
CA VAL A 44 5.06 -10.23 8.53
C VAL A 44 4.41 -10.71 9.83
N SER A 45 4.88 -11.83 10.37
CA SER A 45 4.29 -12.40 11.59
C SER A 45 4.58 -11.55 12.82
N ASN A 46 5.82 -11.06 12.94
CA ASN A 46 6.29 -10.21 14.03
C ASN A 46 7.15 -9.05 13.50
N PRO A 47 6.61 -7.82 13.44
CA PRO A 47 7.35 -6.65 12.95
C PRO A 47 8.62 -6.33 13.74
N GLU A 48 8.62 -6.50 15.06
CA GLU A 48 9.77 -6.16 15.91
C GLU A 48 10.95 -7.09 15.60
N GLN A 49 10.69 -8.39 15.55
CA GLN A 49 11.70 -9.38 15.20
C GLN A 49 12.19 -9.19 13.76
N TRP A 50 11.28 -8.92 12.82
CA TRP A 50 11.64 -8.66 11.42
C TRP A 50 12.54 -7.42 11.31
N HIS A 51 12.24 -6.37 12.07
CA HIS A 51 13.08 -5.16 12.12
C HIS A 51 14.46 -5.41 12.73
N SER A 52 14.58 -6.28 13.73
CA SER A 52 15.90 -6.70 14.23
C SER A 52 16.72 -7.40 13.14
N GLN A 53 16.10 -8.33 12.40
CA GLN A 53 16.77 -9.09 11.35
C GLN A 53 17.22 -8.23 10.17
N ILE A 54 16.37 -7.29 9.72
CA ILE A 54 16.77 -6.39 8.62
C ILE A 54 17.91 -5.45 9.04
N THR A 55 17.96 -5.04 10.32
CA THR A 55 19.06 -4.27 10.88
C THR A 55 20.37 -5.07 10.83
N GLU A 56 20.37 -6.33 11.26
CA GLU A 56 21.55 -7.20 11.18
C GLU A 56 22.04 -7.36 9.73
N ILE A 57 21.14 -7.61 8.79
CA ILE A 57 21.46 -7.71 7.36
C ILE A 57 22.03 -6.37 6.83
N ALA A 58 21.48 -5.24 7.24
CA ALA A 58 21.95 -3.92 6.81
C ALA A 58 23.37 -3.62 7.33
N ASP A 59 23.70 -4.07 8.54
CA ASP A 59 25.03 -3.95 9.12
C ASP A 59 26.04 -4.87 8.42
N GLU A 60 25.67 -6.11 8.08
CA GLU A 60 26.52 -7.05 7.33
C GLU A 60 26.83 -6.58 5.90
N ILE A 61 25.85 -5.98 5.22
CA ILE A 61 26.00 -5.47 3.84
C ILE A 61 26.73 -4.10 3.84
N GLY A 62 27.04 -3.53 5.02
CA GLY A 62 27.76 -2.27 5.16
C GLY A 62 26.98 -1.06 4.67
N VAL A 63 25.65 -1.13 4.66
CA VAL A 63 24.77 -0.07 4.13
C VAL A 63 24.76 1.14 5.06
N GLY A 64 25.18 0.99 6.32
CA GLY A 64 25.55 2.10 7.23
C GLY A 64 24.42 3.09 7.57
N VAL A 65 23.18 2.82 7.16
CA VAL A 65 22.03 3.70 7.37
C VAL A 65 20.94 2.93 8.12
N HIS A 66 20.84 3.21 9.42
CA HIS A 66 19.61 2.96 10.18
C HIS A 66 18.61 4.07 9.83
N PHE A 67 17.36 3.66 9.56
CA PHE A 67 16.26 4.43 8.95
C PHE A 67 16.34 4.51 7.42
N ASN A 68 15.47 3.81 6.69
CA ASN A 68 15.21 4.16 5.29
C ASN A 68 13.78 3.81 4.82
N PRO A 69 12.83 4.77 4.89
CA PRO A 69 12.15 5.10 3.65
C PRO A 69 13.24 5.46 2.62
N PHE A 70 13.19 4.96 1.39
CA PHE A 70 14.16 5.26 0.30
C PHE A 70 15.40 4.36 0.22
N VAL A 71 15.19 3.06 0.02
CA VAL A 71 16.26 2.10 -0.33
C VAL A 71 16.53 2.17 -1.84
N SER A 72 17.79 2.39 -2.22
CA SER A 72 18.22 2.28 -3.63
C SER A 72 18.44 0.82 -4.00
N TRP A 73 17.64 0.29 -4.93
CA TRP A 73 17.78 -1.07 -5.45
C TRP A 73 17.60 -1.08 -6.98
N ASN A 74 18.55 -1.63 -7.73
CA ASN A 74 18.52 -1.68 -9.19
C ASN A 74 18.20 -0.32 -9.85
N ASN A 75 18.87 0.75 -9.40
CA ASN A 75 18.67 2.14 -9.85
C ASN A 75 17.26 2.69 -9.60
N LYS A 76 16.56 2.18 -8.58
CA LYS A 76 15.23 2.67 -8.16
C LYS A 76 15.19 2.96 -6.68
N MET A 77 14.40 3.97 -6.34
CA MET A 77 14.09 4.30 -4.96
C MET A 77 12.90 3.47 -4.50
N LEU A 78 13.07 2.72 -3.43
CA LEU A 78 12.02 1.88 -2.85
C LEU A 78 11.60 2.44 -1.48
N LYS A 79 10.31 2.37 -1.21
CA LYS A 79 9.73 2.63 0.10
C LYS A 79 8.89 1.43 0.49
N TYR A 80 9.04 0.95 1.73
CA TYR A 80 8.23 -0.14 2.23
C TYR A 80 7.63 0.21 3.59
N GLY A 81 6.40 -0.25 3.82
CA GLY A 81 5.77 -0.28 5.14
C GLY A 81 5.70 -1.73 5.63
N VAL A 82 6.04 -1.96 6.89
CA VAL A 82 5.94 -3.28 7.54
C VAL A 82 4.67 -3.31 8.39
N VAL A 83 3.91 -4.39 8.29
CA VAL A 83 2.67 -4.59 9.05
C VAL A 83 2.60 -6.00 9.61
N ARG A 84 2.03 -6.16 10.81
CA ARG A 84 1.72 -7.47 11.37
C ARG A 84 0.59 -8.13 10.57
N MET A 85 0.75 -9.40 10.19
CA MET A 85 -0.28 -10.12 9.42
C MET A 85 -1.64 -10.14 10.10
N HIS A 86 -1.65 -10.28 11.43
CA HIS A 86 -2.88 -10.20 12.22
C HIS A 86 -3.62 -8.88 11.99
N ASP A 87 -2.93 -7.75 12.13
CA ASP A 87 -3.52 -6.42 11.98
C ASP A 87 -4.01 -6.18 10.55
N LEU A 88 -3.27 -6.67 9.55
CA LEU A 88 -3.68 -6.61 8.14
C LEU A 88 -4.98 -7.37 7.90
N ILE A 89 -5.06 -8.62 8.36
CA ILE A 89 -6.25 -9.47 8.18
C ILE A 89 -7.46 -8.87 8.92
N GLN A 90 -7.27 -8.43 10.17
CA GLN A 90 -8.34 -7.79 10.95
C GLN A 90 -8.84 -6.53 10.25
N ASP A 91 -7.96 -5.69 9.72
CA ASP A 91 -8.38 -4.47 9.04
C ASP A 91 -9.13 -4.77 7.72
N ILE A 92 -8.72 -5.78 6.96
CA ILE A 92 -9.40 -6.21 5.73
C ILE A 92 -10.81 -6.74 6.01
N ILE A 93 -10.97 -7.55 7.07
CA ILE A 93 -12.25 -8.20 7.39
C ILE A 93 -13.20 -7.24 8.10
N ASN A 94 -12.70 -6.51 9.08
CA ASN A 94 -13.51 -5.76 10.04
C ASN A 94 -13.48 -4.25 9.83
N TRP A 95 -12.65 -3.74 8.91
CA TRP A 95 -12.53 -2.30 8.67
C TRP A 95 -12.16 -1.51 9.94
N GLU A 96 -11.40 -2.11 10.85
CA GLU A 96 -11.13 -1.57 12.19
C GLU A 96 -10.43 -0.20 12.14
N ARG A 97 -9.40 -0.06 11.31
CA ARG A 97 -8.68 1.19 11.07
C ARG A 97 -8.94 1.75 9.68
N PHE A 98 -9.42 0.91 8.76
CA PHE A 98 -9.71 1.19 7.36
C PHE A 98 -8.52 1.63 6.50
N TYR A 99 -7.31 1.64 7.07
CA TYR A 99 -6.12 2.16 6.41
C TYR A 99 -5.56 1.18 5.37
N LEU A 100 -5.41 -0.10 5.75
CA LEU A 100 -4.87 -1.15 4.89
C LEU A 100 -5.96 -1.69 3.97
N SER A 101 -7.17 -1.91 4.50
CA SER A 101 -8.32 -2.34 3.71
C SER A 101 -8.67 -1.31 2.64
N GLY A 102 -8.68 -0.02 2.99
CA GLY A 102 -8.82 1.08 2.04
C GLY A 102 -7.71 1.08 0.98
N ARG A 103 -6.46 0.75 1.34
CA ARG A 103 -5.40 0.61 0.33
C ARG A 103 -5.66 -0.56 -0.61
N LEU A 104 -6.10 -1.70 -0.09
CA LEU A 104 -6.34 -2.92 -0.86
C LEU A 104 -7.67 -2.93 -1.65
N GLN A 105 -8.51 -1.91 -1.49
CA GLN A 105 -9.66 -1.63 -2.36
C GLN A 105 -9.25 -1.03 -3.71
N LYS A 106 -8.03 -0.51 -3.80
CA LYS A 106 -7.45 0.12 -4.99
C LYS A 106 -6.43 -0.83 -5.64
N PRO A 107 -6.09 -0.64 -6.93
CA PRO A 107 -5.13 -1.49 -7.62
C PRO A 107 -3.79 -1.63 -6.87
N VAL A 108 -3.35 -2.88 -6.74
CA VAL A 108 -2.07 -3.32 -6.17
C VAL A 108 -1.54 -4.51 -6.98
N CYS A 109 -0.22 -4.72 -6.96
CA CYS A 109 0.42 -5.88 -7.56
C CYS A 109 0.91 -6.81 -6.45
N ILE A 110 0.23 -7.95 -6.26
CA ILE A 110 0.59 -8.95 -5.23
C ILE A 110 1.80 -9.76 -5.71
N LEU A 111 2.87 -9.73 -4.92
CA LEU A 111 4.14 -10.41 -5.17
C LEU A 111 4.30 -11.69 -4.34
N VAL A 112 3.77 -11.68 -3.11
CA VAL A 112 3.77 -12.81 -2.16
C VAL A 112 2.41 -12.83 -1.47
N ASP A 113 1.82 -14.02 -1.33
CA ASP A 113 0.57 -14.23 -0.61
C ASP A 113 0.50 -15.64 0.00
N ASN A 114 1.10 -15.82 1.17
CA ASN A 114 1.18 -17.12 1.83
C ASN A 114 -0.07 -17.45 2.66
N LEU A 115 -0.97 -16.48 2.88
CA LEU A 115 -2.15 -16.60 3.75
C LEU A 115 -3.47 -16.33 3.02
N ASP A 116 -3.50 -16.47 1.68
CA ASP A 116 -4.68 -16.26 0.83
C ASP A 116 -5.34 -14.88 1.02
N ILE A 117 -4.55 -13.84 1.23
CA ILE A 117 -5.01 -12.46 1.42
C ILE A 117 -5.79 -11.97 0.20
N GLU A 118 -5.43 -12.37 -1.02
CA GLU A 118 -6.20 -12.03 -2.22
C GLU A 118 -7.65 -12.52 -2.12
N LYS A 119 -7.84 -13.75 -1.63
CA LYS A 119 -9.17 -14.35 -1.41
C LYS A 119 -9.93 -13.61 -0.32
N VAL A 120 -9.28 -13.30 0.81
CA VAL A 120 -9.88 -12.52 1.90
C VAL A 120 -10.28 -11.12 1.41
N ASN A 121 -9.43 -10.47 0.62
CA ASN A 121 -9.66 -9.13 0.08
C ASN A 121 -10.83 -9.08 -0.92
N SER A 122 -11.25 -10.21 -1.52
CA SER A 122 -12.44 -10.24 -2.36
C SER A 122 -13.71 -9.78 -1.63
N ALA A 123 -13.81 -10.08 -0.32
CA ALA A 123 -14.92 -9.62 0.50
C ALA A 123 -14.84 -8.11 0.76
N ASN A 124 -13.64 -7.59 1.03
CA ASN A 124 -13.37 -6.16 1.19
C ASN A 124 -13.72 -5.37 -0.10
N LEU A 125 -13.38 -5.89 -1.29
CA LEU A 125 -13.74 -5.27 -2.56
C LEU A 125 -15.26 -5.20 -2.76
N ARG A 126 -15.98 -6.30 -2.49
CA ARG A 126 -17.45 -6.31 -2.57
C ARG A 126 -18.07 -5.34 -1.58
N ALA A 127 -17.57 -5.31 -0.34
CA ALA A 127 -18.06 -4.40 0.69
C ALA A 127 -17.85 -2.92 0.28
N ALA A 128 -16.70 -2.58 -0.29
CA ALA A 128 -16.41 -1.22 -0.77
C ALA A 128 -17.33 -0.80 -1.93
N ILE A 129 -17.62 -1.70 -2.87
CA ILE A 129 -18.60 -1.48 -3.94
C ILE A 129 -19.99 -1.27 -3.33
N SER A 130 -20.44 -2.16 -2.43
CA SER A 130 -21.75 -2.03 -1.78
C SER A 130 -21.88 -0.71 -1.02
N ALA A 131 -20.88 -0.33 -0.23
CA ALA A 131 -20.86 0.95 0.49
C ALA A 131 -20.89 2.14 -0.48
N SER A 132 -20.15 2.09 -1.58
CA SER A 132 -20.15 3.16 -2.58
C SER A 132 -21.49 3.31 -3.28
N LEU A 133 -22.13 2.20 -3.65
CA LEU A 133 -23.46 2.21 -4.27
C LEU A 133 -24.54 2.77 -3.33
N LEU A 134 -24.46 2.50 -2.02
CA LEU A 134 -25.38 3.08 -1.03
C LEU A 134 -25.23 4.61 -0.89
N LEU A 135 -24.03 5.14 -1.15
CA LEU A 135 -23.71 6.57 -1.02
C LEU A 135 -23.86 7.35 -2.33
N LEU A 136 -24.04 6.66 -3.46
CA LEU A 136 -24.20 7.29 -4.77
C LEU A 136 -25.68 7.59 -5.06
N PRO A 137 -25.97 8.60 -5.88
CA PRO A 137 -27.32 8.84 -6.38
C PRO A 137 -27.79 7.67 -7.27
N PRO A 138 -29.10 7.56 -7.58
CA PRO A 138 -29.63 6.46 -8.40
C PRO A 138 -29.07 6.38 -9.83
N LYS A 139 -28.50 7.47 -10.35
CA LYS A 139 -27.82 7.54 -11.65
C LYS A 139 -26.44 8.14 -11.44
N PHE A 140 -25.42 7.41 -11.85
CA PHE A 140 -24.02 7.79 -11.71
C PHE A 140 -23.22 7.16 -12.87
N THR A 141 -22.04 7.71 -13.13
CA THR A 141 -21.09 7.20 -14.12
C THR A 141 -20.12 6.19 -13.49
N GLU A 142 -19.41 5.43 -14.32
CA GLU A 142 -18.34 4.55 -13.83
C GLU A 142 -17.24 5.34 -13.10
N GLU A 143 -16.91 6.54 -13.58
CA GLU A 143 -15.94 7.44 -12.93
C GLU A 143 -16.42 7.87 -11.53
N ASP A 144 -17.71 8.17 -11.36
CA ASP A 144 -18.30 8.48 -10.05
C ASP A 144 -18.16 7.30 -9.08
N LEU A 145 -18.32 6.07 -9.57
CA LEU A 145 -18.16 4.86 -8.76
C LEU A 145 -16.71 4.69 -8.30
N TYR A 146 -15.73 4.83 -9.20
CA TYR A 146 -14.31 4.74 -8.84
C TYR A 146 -13.89 5.87 -7.91
N ALA A 147 -14.36 7.09 -8.15
CA ALA A 147 -14.13 8.23 -7.27
C ALA A 147 -14.73 7.98 -5.89
N LYS A 148 -15.92 7.38 -5.80
CA LYS A 148 -16.55 7.04 -4.52
C LYS A 148 -15.77 5.97 -3.76
N ILE A 149 -15.38 4.86 -4.42
CA ILE A 149 -14.57 3.79 -3.81
C ILE A 149 -13.25 4.36 -3.30
N CYS A 150 -12.54 5.15 -4.12
CA CYS A 150 -11.32 5.83 -3.70
C CYS A 150 -11.58 6.75 -2.50
N GLY A 151 -12.68 7.51 -2.55
CA GLY A 151 -13.17 8.41 -1.51
C GLY A 151 -13.36 7.75 -0.14
N LEU A 152 -13.88 6.51 -0.12
CA LEU A 152 -14.00 5.75 1.12
C LEU A 152 -12.64 5.62 1.81
N SER A 153 -11.61 5.23 1.04
CA SER A 153 -10.26 5.03 1.56
C SER A 153 -9.62 6.33 2.08
N TYR A 154 -10.13 7.50 1.70
CA TYR A 154 -9.66 8.80 2.17
C TYR A 154 -10.32 9.25 3.48
N MET A 155 -11.53 8.78 3.79
CA MET A 155 -12.19 9.07 5.08
C MET A 155 -11.46 8.38 6.26
N GLY A 156 -10.72 7.30 6.01
CA GLY A 156 -9.85 6.62 6.98
C GLY A 156 -8.36 7.01 6.92
N ASP A 157 -7.91 7.80 5.93
CA ASP A 157 -6.51 8.22 5.79
C ASP A 157 -6.28 9.59 6.45
N LEU A 158 -5.82 9.57 7.72
CA LEU A 158 -5.48 10.79 8.48
C LEU A 158 -4.53 11.72 7.72
N ARG A 159 -3.62 11.20 6.87
CA ARG A 159 -2.69 12.04 6.09
C ARG A 159 -3.41 12.91 5.08
N MET A 160 -4.59 12.46 4.62
CA MET A 160 -5.42 13.17 3.67
C MET A 160 -6.42 14.11 4.34
N LEU A 161 -6.76 13.87 5.60
CA LEU A 161 -7.33 14.90 6.47
C LEU A 161 -6.35 16.09 6.61
N PHE A 162 -5.07 15.83 6.88
CA PHE A 162 -4.06 16.89 7.01
C PHE A 162 -3.76 17.62 5.69
N LYS A 163 -3.52 16.89 4.59
CA LYS A 163 -3.33 17.51 3.27
C LYS A 163 -4.60 18.23 2.78
N GLY A 164 -5.78 17.69 3.05
CA GLY A 164 -7.07 18.31 2.72
C GLY A 164 -7.29 19.61 3.49
N ILE A 165 -6.97 19.64 4.79
CA ILE A 165 -7.00 20.87 5.61
C ILE A 165 -6.02 21.91 5.08
N GLU A 166 -4.84 21.50 4.61
CA GLU A 166 -3.81 22.38 4.07
C GLU A 166 -4.24 23.00 2.72
N LEU A 167 -4.86 22.21 1.84
CA LEU A 167 -5.43 22.68 0.57
C LEU A 167 -6.64 23.62 0.79
N MET A 168 -7.51 23.31 1.76
CA MET A 168 -8.67 24.12 2.14
C MET A 168 -8.33 25.41 2.91
N LYS A 169 -7.07 25.58 3.33
CA LYS A 169 -6.53 26.86 3.84
C LYS A 169 -6.03 27.71 2.68
N LYS A 170 -5.35 27.10 1.71
CA LYS A 170 -4.82 27.80 0.54
C LYS A 170 -5.92 28.43 -0.33
N GLU A 171 -7.04 27.73 -0.53
CA GLU A 171 -8.22 28.27 -1.24
C GLU A 171 -8.99 29.36 -0.46
N ARG A 172 -8.63 29.62 0.80
CA ARG A 172 -9.24 30.67 1.62
C ARG A 172 -8.37 31.93 1.72
N ASP A 173 -7.12 31.82 1.29
CA ASP A 173 -6.11 32.88 1.29
C ASP A 173 -5.81 33.39 -0.14
N ASP A 174 -6.46 32.83 -1.17
CA ASP A 174 -6.49 33.27 -2.59
C ASP A 174 -7.88 33.83 -2.96
#